data_AF-A0A7R9LR76-F1
#
_entry.id   AF-A0A7R9LR76-F1
#
_cell.length_a   1.000
_cell.length_b   1.000
_cell.length_c   1.000
_cell.angle_alpha   90.00
_cell.angle_beta   90.00
_cell.angle_gamma   90.00
#
_symmetry.space_group_name_H-M   'P 1'
#
loop_
_entity.id
_entity.type
_entity.pdbx_description
1 polymer ?
#
loop_
_entity_poly.entity_id
_entity_poly.type
_entity_poly.pdbx_seq_one_letter_code
_entity_poly.pdbx_strand_id
1 'polypeptide(L)'
;MNTFVASLDINCEETALQSVIQKTCSECPTIAVKTAVVPECDQTFSVTFSSSSESITSRAEAVFRFLLPANAITNRFAPNSQQSLDSLSKYCSDNEYANNSFELITKAFNEYKPEEICVAFNGGKDCTALLHIVYSIFVAKYPNNSLNTFYISIPESFPSLENFVRQSVRRYNLNLISYSDSDFKKSMQKLKNETKIKAILMGTRASDLPKHVVLNEFQMTDEGWPQFMRISPLLKWSYSQIWAFIRDNHVLYCSLYDRGYTSIGSTKNTAPNPLLKFVLRNGETFYMPAFMLTNEDHERKGRTQ
;
A
#
# COMPACT_ATOMS: atom_id res chain seq x y z
N MET A 1 20.62 -19.63 16.60
CA MET A 1 20.79 -18.98 15.28
C MET A 1 19.49 -18.29 14.96
N ASN A 2 19.52 -17.04 14.52
CA ASN A 2 18.30 -16.34 14.12
C ASN A 2 17.79 -16.95 12.81
N THR A 3 16.50 -17.30 12.77
CA THR A 3 15.82 -17.76 11.57
C THR A 3 14.97 -16.61 11.05
N PHE A 4 15.22 -16.19 9.81
CA PHE A 4 14.44 -15.17 9.12
C PHE A 4 13.28 -15.81 8.38
N VAL A 5 12.08 -15.29 8.58
CA VAL A 5 10.83 -15.88 8.06
C VAL A 5 10.04 -14.83 7.28
N ALA A 6 9.46 -15.24 6.15
CA ALA A 6 8.48 -14.46 5.40
C ALA A 6 7.30 -15.36 5.04
N SER A 7 6.08 -14.87 5.21
CA SER A 7 4.86 -15.64 4.96
C SER A 7 3.88 -14.86 4.08
N LEU A 8 3.24 -15.55 3.14
CA LEU A 8 2.24 -15.01 2.23
C LEU A 8 1.03 -15.92 2.17
N ASP A 9 -0.16 -15.32 2.10
CA ASP A 9 -1.39 -16.04 1.83
C ASP A 9 -1.73 -15.89 0.36
N ILE A 10 -1.95 -17.02 -0.31
CA ILE A 10 -2.07 -17.11 -1.75
C ILE A 10 -3.37 -17.82 -2.10
N ASN A 11 -4.17 -17.22 -2.98
CA ASN A 11 -5.32 -17.83 -3.60
C ASN A 11 -4.97 -18.13 -5.08
N CYS A 12 -4.68 -19.38 -5.38
CA CYS A 12 -4.46 -19.88 -6.74
C CYS A 12 -4.61 -21.40 -6.81
N GLU A 13 -4.60 -21.97 -8.03
CA GLU A 13 -4.62 -23.41 -8.23
C GLU A 13 -3.36 -24.08 -7.63
N GLU A 14 -3.54 -25.23 -6.98
CA GLU A 14 -2.46 -25.95 -6.30
C GLU A 14 -1.30 -26.33 -7.24
N THR A 15 -1.62 -26.75 -8.46
CA THR A 15 -0.62 -27.10 -9.50
C THR A 15 0.22 -25.89 -9.91
N ALA A 16 -0.41 -24.72 -10.04
CA ALA A 16 0.29 -23.47 -10.30
C ALA A 16 1.19 -23.08 -9.12
N LEU A 17 0.69 -23.21 -7.88
CA LEU A 17 1.46 -22.94 -6.67
C LEU A 17 2.72 -23.83 -6.58
N GLN A 18 2.59 -25.13 -6.79
CA GLN A 18 3.70 -26.09 -6.75
C GLN A 18 4.79 -25.74 -7.79
N SER A 19 4.37 -25.37 -9.01
CA SER A 19 5.29 -24.92 -10.07
C SER A 19 6.06 -23.66 -9.68
N VAL A 20 5.39 -22.69 -9.06
CA VAL A 20 6.02 -21.45 -8.57
C VAL A 20 7.01 -21.74 -7.44
N ILE A 21 6.66 -22.62 -6.49
CA ILE A 21 7.55 -23.02 -5.39
C ILE A 21 8.81 -23.69 -5.94
N GLN A 22 8.66 -24.64 -6.88
CA GLN A 22 9.80 -25.35 -7.47
C GLN A 22 10.78 -24.39 -8.15
N LYS A 23 10.27 -23.43 -8.93
CA LYS A 23 11.11 -22.39 -9.57
C LYS A 23 11.79 -21.50 -8.54
N THR A 24 11.09 -21.12 -7.47
CA THR A 24 11.65 -20.32 -6.37
C THR A 24 12.79 -21.04 -5.66
N CYS A 25 12.64 -22.33 -5.35
CA CYS A 25 13.69 -23.15 -4.75
C CYS A 25 14.90 -23.34 -5.67
N SER A 26 14.70 -23.43 -6.99
CA SER A 26 15.80 -23.48 -7.96
C SER A 26 16.66 -22.22 -7.92
N GLU A 27 16.03 -21.06 -7.79
CA GLU A 27 16.73 -19.76 -7.68
C GLU A 27 17.38 -19.55 -6.32
N CYS A 28 16.77 -20.08 -5.26
CA CYS A 28 17.24 -19.98 -3.88
C CYS A 28 17.42 -21.39 -3.24
N PRO A 29 18.46 -22.17 -3.59
CA PRO A 29 18.55 -23.60 -3.21
C PRO A 29 18.58 -23.90 -1.71
N THR A 30 18.95 -22.94 -0.88
CA THR A 30 19.04 -23.10 0.57
C THR A 30 17.79 -22.60 1.31
N ILE A 31 16.74 -22.17 0.60
CA ILE A 31 15.50 -21.73 1.24
C ILE A 31 14.67 -22.94 1.69
N ALA A 32 14.16 -22.91 2.93
CA ALA A 32 13.14 -23.84 3.37
C ALA A 32 11.76 -23.23 3.09
N VAL A 33 10.89 -24.00 2.40
CA VAL A 33 9.51 -23.60 2.09
C VAL A 33 8.54 -24.54 2.79
N LYS A 34 7.56 -23.97 3.48
CA LYS A 34 6.43 -24.71 4.06
C LYS A 34 5.12 -24.18 3.48
N THR A 35 4.19 -25.08 3.18
CA THR A 35 2.84 -24.75 2.75
C THR A 35 1.82 -25.29 3.74
N ALA A 36 0.76 -24.53 3.98
CA ALA A 36 -0.38 -24.96 4.80
C ALA A 36 -1.68 -24.47 4.14
N VAL A 37 -2.73 -25.30 4.16
CA VAL A 37 -4.07 -24.86 3.76
C VAL A 37 -4.62 -23.93 4.84
N VAL A 38 -5.28 -22.84 4.43
CA VAL A 38 -5.98 -21.93 5.36
C VAL A 38 -7.43 -22.42 5.47
N PRO A 39 -7.83 -23.10 6.56
CA PRO A 39 -9.12 -23.80 6.63
C PRO A 39 -10.33 -22.88 6.48
N GLU A 40 -10.20 -21.63 6.92
CA GLU A 40 -11.28 -20.63 6.89
C GLU A 40 -11.43 -19.93 5.53
N CYS A 41 -10.58 -20.25 4.55
CA CYS A 41 -10.54 -19.58 3.25
C CYS A 41 -10.42 -20.59 2.12
N ASP A 42 -11.50 -20.78 1.36
CA ASP A 42 -11.50 -21.67 0.19
C ASP A 42 -10.32 -21.36 -0.74
N GLN A 43 -9.60 -22.43 -1.12
CA GLN A 43 -8.48 -22.40 -2.06
C GLN A 43 -7.34 -21.43 -1.67
N THR A 44 -7.18 -21.15 -0.37
CA THR A 44 -6.09 -20.30 0.12
C THR A 44 -5.00 -21.12 0.81
N PHE A 45 -3.75 -20.87 0.40
CA PHE A 45 -2.56 -21.49 0.95
C PHE A 45 -1.70 -20.45 1.65
N SER A 46 -1.20 -20.78 2.83
CA SER A 46 -0.14 -20.03 3.49
C SER A 46 1.21 -20.62 3.09
N VAL A 47 2.08 -19.80 2.51
CA VAL A 47 3.42 -20.18 2.06
C VAL A 47 4.43 -19.45 2.91
N THR A 48 5.31 -20.19 3.57
CA THR A 48 6.33 -19.66 4.49
C THR A 48 7.73 -20.00 4.01
N PHE A 49 8.53 -18.96 3.80
CA PHE A 49 9.95 -19.03 3.46
C PHE A 49 10.79 -18.83 4.72
N SER A 50 11.82 -19.67 4.92
CA SER A 50 12.71 -19.53 6.07
C SER A 50 14.15 -19.89 5.75
N SER A 51 15.09 -19.13 6.33
CA SER A 51 16.53 -19.32 6.18
C SER A 51 17.29 -18.69 7.36
N SER A 52 18.56 -19.04 7.53
CA SER A 52 19.50 -18.34 8.42
C SER A 52 19.97 -16.98 7.88
N SER A 53 19.61 -16.64 6.63
CA SER A 53 19.99 -15.40 5.96
C SER A 53 18.76 -14.60 5.53
N GLU A 54 18.63 -13.38 6.03
CA GLU A 54 17.59 -12.43 5.67
C GLU A 54 17.58 -12.13 4.15
N SER A 55 18.77 -12.03 3.55
CA SER A 55 18.94 -11.79 2.12
C SER A 55 18.37 -12.94 1.29
N ILE A 56 18.59 -14.19 1.72
CA ILE A 56 18.03 -15.37 1.03
C ILE A 56 16.51 -15.41 1.21
N THR A 57 15.98 -15.17 2.42
CA THR A 57 14.54 -15.15 2.67
C THR A 57 13.85 -14.05 1.84
N SER A 58 14.38 -12.83 1.84
CA SER A 58 13.84 -11.70 1.07
C SER A 58 13.92 -11.95 -0.45
N ARG A 59 15.00 -12.54 -0.93
CA ARG A 59 15.14 -12.91 -2.35
C ARG A 59 14.16 -14.01 -2.75
N ALA A 60 13.95 -15.03 -1.93
CA ALA A 60 12.99 -16.09 -2.20
C ALA A 60 11.57 -15.53 -2.26
N GLU A 61 11.17 -14.68 -1.31
CA GLU A 61 9.89 -13.99 -1.34
C GLU A 61 9.74 -13.14 -2.62
N ALA A 62 10.78 -12.38 -2.99
CA ALA A 62 10.77 -11.54 -4.19
C ALA A 62 10.57 -12.34 -5.48
N VAL A 63 11.34 -13.43 -5.66
CA VAL A 63 11.19 -14.34 -6.81
C VAL A 63 9.81 -14.98 -6.82
N PHE A 64 9.34 -15.43 -5.66
CA PHE A 64 8.03 -16.05 -5.53
C PHE A 64 6.91 -15.08 -5.95
N ARG A 65 6.92 -13.84 -5.45
CA ARG A 65 5.97 -12.77 -5.82
C ARG A 65 5.96 -12.49 -7.32
N PHE A 66 7.13 -12.46 -7.96
CA PHE A 66 7.24 -12.23 -9.40
C PHE A 66 6.62 -13.36 -10.23
N LEU A 67 6.81 -14.61 -9.80
CA LEU A 67 6.34 -15.80 -10.51
C LEU A 67 4.85 -16.09 -10.29
N LEU A 68 4.22 -15.49 -9.27
CA LEU A 68 2.81 -15.67 -8.98
C LEU A 68 1.90 -15.06 -10.07
N PRO A 69 0.72 -15.65 -10.31
CA PRO A 69 -0.33 -15.00 -11.08
C PRO A 69 -0.70 -13.63 -10.49
N ALA A 70 -1.12 -12.71 -11.35
CA ALA A 70 -1.57 -11.40 -10.90
C ALA A 70 -2.75 -11.51 -9.92
N ASN A 71 -2.66 -10.79 -8.80
CA ASN A 71 -3.67 -10.79 -7.73
C ASN A 71 -3.83 -12.13 -6.98
N ALA A 72 -2.88 -13.07 -7.09
CA ALA A 72 -2.92 -14.31 -6.31
C ALA A 72 -2.66 -14.07 -4.81
N ILE A 73 -1.93 -13.01 -4.45
CA ILE A 73 -1.67 -12.66 -3.05
C ILE A 73 -2.95 -12.12 -2.42
N THR A 74 -3.34 -12.71 -1.31
CA THR A 74 -4.50 -12.35 -0.50
C THR A 74 -4.10 -12.09 0.94
N ASN A 75 -5.06 -11.67 1.75
CA ASN A 75 -4.91 -11.58 3.19
C ASN A 75 -6.19 -12.14 3.82
N ARG A 76 -6.04 -13.24 4.56
CA ARG A 76 -7.14 -14.01 5.19
C ARG A 76 -7.92 -13.20 6.22
N PHE A 77 -7.28 -12.22 6.86
CA PHE A 77 -7.91 -11.39 7.87
C PHE A 77 -8.53 -10.16 7.20
N ALA A 78 -9.83 -9.93 7.44
CA ALA A 78 -10.47 -8.69 7.04
C ALA A 78 -9.85 -7.50 7.79
N PRO A 79 -9.73 -6.29 7.20
CA PRO A 79 -9.09 -5.16 7.88
C PRO A 79 -9.76 -4.73 9.19
N ASN A 80 -11.03 -5.06 9.39
CA ASN A 80 -11.79 -4.80 10.63
C ASN A 80 -11.83 -6.01 11.58
N SER A 81 -11.13 -7.11 11.27
CA SER A 81 -11.03 -8.26 12.17
C SER A 81 -10.21 -7.92 13.40
N GLN A 82 -10.50 -8.59 14.52
CA GLN A 82 -9.76 -8.38 15.77
C GLN A 82 -8.25 -8.60 15.58
N GLN A 83 -7.86 -9.63 14.82
CA GLN A 83 -6.46 -9.92 14.52
C GLN A 83 -5.77 -8.78 13.78
N SER A 84 -6.42 -8.18 12.78
CA SER A 84 -5.86 -7.02 12.06
C SER A 84 -5.76 -5.79 12.96
N LEU A 85 -6.77 -5.53 13.79
CA LEU A 85 -6.78 -4.40 14.71
C LEU A 85 -5.72 -4.54 15.82
N ASP A 86 -5.55 -5.74 16.38
CA ASP A 86 -4.54 -6.02 17.41
C ASP A 86 -3.11 -5.91 16.85
N SER A 87 -2.88 -6.48 15.65
CA SER A 87 -1.59 -6.36 14.96
C SER A 87 -1.20 -4.90 14.74
N LEU A 88 -2.14 -4.10 14.26
CA LEU A 88 -1.92 -2.68 13.99
C LEU A 88 -1.75 -1.88 15.28
N SER A 89 -2.55 -2.14 16.31
CA SER A 89 -2.42 -1.47 17.61
C SER A 89 -1.05 -1.75 18.23
N LYS A 90 -0.57 -2.99 18.14
CA LYS A 90 0.78 -3.36 18.56
C LYS A 90 1.84 -2.62 17.74
N TYR A 91 1.74 -2.64 16.41
CA TYR A 91 2.69 -1.93 15.54
C TYR A 91 2.76 -0.43 15.87
N CYS A 92 1.62 0.23 16.04
CA CYS A 92 1.57 1.64 16.42
C CYS A 92 2.21 1.89 17.78
N SER A 93 2.01 1.00 18.76
CA SER A 93 2.60 1.13 20.10
C SER A 93 4.13 0.97 20.09
N ASP A 94 4.65 0.10 19.23
CA ASP A 94 6.07 -0.23 19.14
C ASP A 94 6.86 0.72 18.19
N ASN A 95 6.16 1.54 17.39
CA ASN A 95 6.76 2.39 16.36
C ASN A 95 6.33 3.86 16.50
N GLU A 96 7.27 4.73 16.87
CA GLU A 96 7.02 6.16 17.13
C GLU A 96 6.36 6.89 15.94
N TYR A 97 6.74 6.59 14.70
CA TYR A 97 6.17 7.23 13.51
C TYR A 97 4.71 6.80 13.30
N ALA A 98 4.41 5.53 13.53
CA ALA A 98 3.04 5.02 13.46
C ALA A 98 2.18 5.52 14.62
N ASN A 99 2.72 5.61 15.83
CA ASN A 99 2.04 6.22 16.97
C ASN A 99 1.68 7.68 16.68
N ASN A 100 2.63 8.48 16.18
CA ASN A 100 2.39 9.88 15.82
C ASN A 100 1.31 10.02 14.75
N SER A 101 1.32 9.17 13.71
CA SER A 101 0.25 9.14 12.71
C SER A 101 -1.09 8.78 13.32
N PHE A 102 -1.13 7.78 14.20
CA PHE A 102 -2.34 7.36 14.92
C PHE A 102 -2.93 8.53 15.72
N GLU A 103 -2.11 9.22 16.52
CA GLU A 103 -2.54 10.38 17.32
C GLU A 103 -3.09 11.53 16.46
N LEU A 104 -2.42 11.85 15.35
CA LEU A 104 -2.89 12.89 14.41
C LEU A 104 -4.24 12.53 13.78
N ILE A 105 -4.44 11.26 13.42
CA ILE A 105 -5.70 10.79 12.84
C ILE A 105 -6.80 10.77 13.90
N THR A 106 -6.51 10.33 15.14
CA THR A 106 -7.45 10.41 16.25
C THR A 106 -7.87 11.85 16.53
N LYS A 107 -6.93 12.79 16.53
CA LYS A 107 -7.22 14.23 16.64
C LYS A 107 -8.14 14.70 15.51
N ALA A 108 -7.85 14.32 14.26
CA ALA A 108 -8.71 14.66 13.12
C ALA A 108 -10.15 14.15 13.31
N PHE A 109 -10.35 12.91 13.79
CA PHE A 109 -11.67 12.38 14.07
C PHE A 109 -12.35 12.96 15.31
N ASN A 110 -11.64 13.74 16.14
CA ASN A 110 -12.23 14.52 17.22
C ASN A 110 -12.69 15.91 16.74
N GLU A 111 -12.06 16.44 15.69
CA GLU A 111 -12.40 17.75 15.11
C GLU A 111 -13.46 17.67 14.00
N TYR A 112 -13.50 16.57 13.25
CA TYR A 112 -14.37 16.40 12.08
C TYR A 112 -15.29 15.18 12.22
N LYS A 113 -16.55 15.34 11.81
CA LYS A 113 -17.52 14.23 11.74
C LYS A 113 -17.19 13.28 10.57
N PRO A 114 -17.69 12.03 10.59
CA PRO A 114 -17.49 11.06 9.50
C PRO A 114 -17.79 11.61 8.09
N GLU A 115 -18.86 12.40 7.95
CA GLU A 115 -19.28 13.01 6.68
C GLU A 115 -18.48 14.25 6.28
N GLU A 116 -17.62 14.76 7.15
CA GLU A 116 -16.81 15.97 6.96
C GLU A 116 -15.34 15.68 6.68
N ILE A 117 -14.91 14.42 6.76
CA ILE A 117 -13.52 14.01 6.53
C ILE A 117 -13.45 12.85 5.55
N CYS A 118 -12.46 12.89 4.64
CA CYS A 118 -12.18 11.77 3.74
C CYS A 118 -10.69 11.50 3.60
N VAL A 119 -10.34 10.34 3.04
CA VAL A 119 -8.97 9.97 2.65
C VAL A 119 -8.78 10.15 1.15
N ALA A 120 -7.74 10.87 0.73
CA ALA A 120 -7.32 10.87 -0.66
C ALA A 120 -6.63 9.54 -0.99
N PHE A 121 -7.31 8.67 -1.76
CA PHE A 121 -6.90 7.30 -2.00
C PHE A 121 -6.76 7.02 -3.50
N ASN A 122 -5.52 6.91 -3.97
CA ASN A 122 -5.17 6.68 -5.38
C ASN A 122 -4.64 5.26 -5.66
N GLY A 123 -4.69 4.36 -4.67
CA GLY A 123 -4.16 2.99 -4.77
C GLY A 123 -2.64 2.86 -4.68
N GLY A 124 -1.89 3.96 -4.57
CA GLY A 124 -0.45 3.94 -4.33
C GLY A 124 -0.10 3.48 -2.92
N LYS A 125 1.13 3.00 -2.72
CA LYS A 125 1.61 2.43 -1.44
C LYS A 125 1.37 3.35 -0.23
N ASP A 126 1.61 4.65 -0.38
CA ASP A 126 1.58 5.59 0.75
C ASP A 126 0.14 5.84 1.21
N CYS A 127 -0.78 6.07 0.27
CA CYS A 127 -2.20 6.22 0.60
C CYS A 127 -2.83 4.90 1.07
N THR A 128 -2.32 3.75 0.63
CA THR A 128 -2.73 2.43 1.13
C THR A 128 -2.32 2.23 2.59
N ALA A 129 -1.08 2.59 2.95
CA ALA A 129 -0.62 2.56 4.33
C ALA A 129 -1.48 3.49 5.21
N LEU A 130 -1.69 4.74 4.75
CA LEU A 130 -2.54 5.69 5.44
C LEU A 130 -3.98 5.17 5.61
N LEU A 131 -4.58 4.64 4.54
CA LEU A 131 -5.93 4.11 4.55
C LEU A 131 -6.08 3.03 5.62
N HIS A 132 -5.10 2.13 5.75
CA HIS A 132 -5.16 1.05 6.73
C HIS A 132 -5.19 1.58 8.18
N ILE A 133 -4.32 2.56 8.49
CA ILE A 133 -4.30 3.20 9.81
C ILE A 133 -5.62 3.94 10.06
N VAL A 134 -6.06 4.79 9.13
CA VAL A 134 -7.30 5.57 9.26
C VAL A 134 -8.50 4.66 9.43
N TYR A 135 -8.58 3.60 8.66
CA TYR A 135 -9.70 2.67 8.70
C TYR A 135 -9.83 2.00 10.06
N SER A 136 -8.72 1.57 10.68
CA SER A 136 -8.75 0.93 12.00
C SER A 136 -9.35 1.82 13.09
N ILE A 137 -8.99 3.11 13.09
CA ILE A 137 -9.53 4.11 14.02
C ILE A 137 -11.01 4.38 13.68
N PHE A 138 -11.32 4.48 12.38
CA PHE A 138 -12.65 4.77 11.90
C PHE A 138 -13.65 3.67 12.29
N VAL A 139 -13.34 2.39 12.06
CA VAL A 139 -14.27 1.30 12.36
C VAL A 139 -14.47 1.10 13.86
N ALA A 140 -13.46 1.40 14.69
CA ALA A 140 -13.60 1.38 16.13
C ALA A 140 -14.57 2.48 16.62
N LYS A 141 -14.54 3.66 15.98
CA LYS A 141 -15.37 4.81 16.39
C LYS A 141 -16.75 4.83 15.71
N TYR A 142 -16.86 4.32 14.48
CA TYR A 142 -18.03 4.41 13.62
C TYR A 142 -18.30 3.06 12.90
N PRO A 143 -18.60 1.97 13.63
CA PRO A 143 -18.66 0.61 13.09
C PRO A 143 -19.73 0.39 12.01
N ASN A 144 -20.75 1.26 11.96
CA ASN A 144 -21.88 1.15 11.02
C ASN A 144 -21.79 2.13 9.84
N ASN A 145 -20.66 2.83 9.69
CA ASN A 145 -20.47 3.81 8.63
C ASN A 145 -19.42 3.32 7.62
N SER A 146 -19.47 3.87 6.41
CA SER A 146 -18.41 3.72 5.42
C SER A 146 -17.50 4.93 5.47
N LEU A 147 -16.18 4.67 5.44
CA LEU A 147 -15.18 5.74 5.40
C LEU A 147 -15.23 6.44 4.03
N ASN A 148 -15.34 7.76 4.03
CA ASN A 148 -15.27 8.54 2.80
C ASN A 148 -13.85 8.51 2.23
N THR A 149 -13.75 8.24 0.95
CA THR A 149 -12.50 8.31 0.19
C THR A 149 -12.71 9.11 -1.07
N PHE A 150 -11.64 9.76 -1.52
CA PHE A 150 -11.63 10.61 -2.69
C PHE A 150 -10.60 10.09 -3.69
N TYR A 151 -11.01 9.98 -4.96
CA TYR A 151 -10.15 9.56 -6.05
C TYR A 151 -10.39 10.42 -7.29
N ILE A 152 -9.32 10.79 -8.00
CA ILE A 152 -9.41 11.38 -9.32
C ILE A 152 -8.86 10.36 -10.31
N SER A 153 -9.76 9.81 -11.11
CA SER A 153 -9.42 8.89 -12.18
C SER A 153 -8.86 9.66 -13.37
N ILE A 154 -7.72 9.22 -13.88
CA ILE A 154 -7.15 9.73 -15.13
C ILE A 154 -7.21 8.64 -16.21
N PRO A 155 -7.45 8.97 -17.49
CA PRO A 155 -7.52 7.98 -18.57
C PRO A 155 -6.25 7.13 -18.69
N GLU A 156 -5.10 7.70 -18.36
CA GLU A 156 -3.80 7.04 -18.41
C GLU A 156 -3.41 6.29 -17.13
N SER A 157 -4.36 5.98 -16.25
CA SER A 157 -4.12 5.10 -15.10
C SER A 157 -3.78 3.67 -15.55
N PHE A 158 -2.94 2.99 -14.77
CA PHE A 158 -2.70 1.56 -15.00
C PHE A 158 -3.95 0.74 -14.67
N PRO A 159 -4.39 -0.21 -15.53
CA PRO A 159 -5.52 -1.08 -15.22
C PRO A 159 -5.35 -1.88 -13.92
N SER A 160 -4.11 -2.30 -13.61
CA SER A 160 -3.79 -2.97 -12.34
C SER A 160 -3.97 -2.06 -11.12
N LEU A 161 -3.74 -0.75 -11.26
CA LEU A 161 -3.97 0.23 -10.19
C LEU A 161 -5.47 0.46 -9.99
N GLU A 162 -6.22 0.65 -11.08
CA GLU A 162 -7.68 0.79 -11.04
C GLU A 162 -8.37 -0.43 -10.43
N ASN A 163 -7.91 -1.63 -10.79
CA ASN A 163 -8.40 -2.86 -10.18
C ASN A 163 -8.09 -2.92 -8.68
N PHE A 164 -6.89 -2.52 -8.27
CA PHE A 164 -6.52 -2.47 -6.86
C PHE A 164 -7.36 -1.45 -6.07
N VAL A 165 -7.64 -0.27 -6.62
CA VAL A 165 -8.55 0.71 -6.02
C VAL A 165 -9.93 0.09 -5.82
N ARG A 166 -10.51 -0.53 -6.86
CA ARG A 166 -11.81 -1.22 -6.77
C ARG A 166 -11.84 -2.34 -5.73
N GLN A 167 -10.79 -3.15 -5.67
CA GLN A 167 -10.67 -4.22 -4.67
C GLN A 167 -10.59 -3.64 -3.26
N SER A 168 -9.85 -2.55 -3.07
CA SER A 168 -9.73 -1.85 -1.79
C SER A 168 -11.07 -1.24 -1.35
N VAL A 169 -11.84 -0.63 -2.26
CA VAL A 169 -13.19 -0.12 -1.96
C VAL A 169 -14.08 -1.22 -1.39
N ARG A 170 -14.08 -2.41 -1.98
CA ARG A 170 -14.85 -3.56 -1.49
C ARG A 170 -14.30 -4.07 -0.16
N ARG A 171 -12.98 -4.25 -0.07
CA ARG A 171 -12.31 -4.85 1.09
C ARG A 171 -12.46 -4.01 2.36
N TYR A 172 -12.45 -2.69 2.22
CA TYR A 172 -12.59 -1.74 3.34
C TYR A 172 -13.99 -1.13 3.44
N ASN A 173 -14.97 -1.58 2.64
CA ASN A 173 -16.33 -1.00 2.60
C ASN A 173 -16.33 0.55 2.50
N LEU A 174 -15.56 1.09 1.55
CA LEU A 174 -15.33 2.52 1.40
C LEU A 174 -16.46 3.19 0.64
N ASN A 175 -16.81 4.42 1.02
CA ASN A 175 -17.58 5.31 0.17
C ASN A 175 -16.61 6.07 -0.75
N LEU A 176 -16.46 5.62 -2.00
CA LEU A 176 -15.55 6.23 -2.97
C LEU A 176 -16.25 7.36 -3.74
N ILE A 177 -15.81 8.59 -3.50
CA ILE A 177 -16.17 9.77 -4.28
C ILE A 177 -15.13 9.92 -5.40
N SER A 178 -15.54 9.74 -6.65
CA SER A 178 -14.63 9.77 -7.80
C SER A 178 -14.97 10.84 -8.82
N TYR A 179 -13.94 11.53 -9.32
CA TYR A 179 -14.04 12.45 -10.44
C TYR A 179 -13.10 12.04 -11.58
N SER A 180 -13.41 12.49 -12.79
CA SER A 180 -12.62 12.20 -14.00
C SER A 180 -12.30 13.45 -14.83
N ASP A 181 -12.43 14.65 -14.24
CA ASP A 181 -12.00 15.87 -14.92
C ASP A 181 -10.47 15.91 -14.97
N SER A 182 -9.92 16.28 -16.12
CA SER A 182 -8.47 16.50 -16.29
C SER A 182 -7.95 17.66 -15.44
N ASP A 183 -8.84 18.59 -15.06
CA ASP A 183 -8.53 19.67 -14.13
C ASP A 183 -8.78 19.22 -12.68
N PHE A 184 -7.67 19.04 -11.95
CA PHE A 184 -7.68 18.67 -10.55
C PHE A 184 -8.41 19.71 -9.69
N LYS A 185 -8.21 21.00 -9.93
CA LYS A 185 -8.84 22.09 -9.15
C LYS A 185 -10.35 22.10 -9.34
N LYS A 186 -10.82 21.84 -10.57
CA LYS A 186 -12.25 21.68 -10.86
C LYS A 186 -12.86 20.48 -10.12
N SER A 187 -12.16 19.35 -10.08
CA SER A 187 -12.60 18.18 -9.29
C SER A 187 -12.71 18.51 -7.80
N MET A 188 -11.75 19.25 -7.23
CA MET A 188 -11.80 19.70 -5.84
C MET A 188 -12.97 20.66 -5.58
N GLN A 189 -13.31 21.52 -6.54
CA GLN A 189 -14.47 22.41 -6.42
C GLN A 189 -15.78 21.63 -6.42
N LYS A 190 -15.90 20.59 -7.26
CA LYS A 190 -17.05 19.68 -7.24
C LYS A 190 -17.17 18.96 -5.91
N LEU A 191 -16.06 18.41 -5.40
CA LEU A 191 -16.03 17.78 -4.07
C LEU A 191 -16.58 18.71 -2.99
N LYS A 192 -16.17 19.98 -3.01
CA LYS A 192 -16.62 20.98 -2.04
C LYS A 192 -18.12 21.30 -2.16
N ASN A 193 -18.65 21.33 -3.37
CA ASN A 193 -20.04 21.73 -3.63
C ASN A 193 -21.03 20.57 -3.40
N GLU A 194 -20.60 19.34 -3.69
CA GLU A 194 -21.46 18.15 -3.70
C GLU A 194 -21.42 17.38 -2.38
N THR A 195 -20.48 17.69 -1.48
CA THR A 195 -20.26 16.95 -0.24
C THR A 195 -20.12 17.88 0.97
N LYS A 196 -20.13 17.29 2.17
CA LYS A 196 -19.88 18.00 3.43
C LYS A 196 -18.39 18.00 3.83
N ILE A 197 -17.51 17.51 2.96
CA ILE A 197 -16.08 17.36 3.26
C ILE A 197 -15.45 18.72 3.56
N LYS A 198 -14.74 18.77 4.69
CA LYS A 198 -13.97 19.91 5.21
C LYS A 198 -12.49 19.55 5.39
N ALA A 199 -12.18 18.28 5.64
CA ALA A 199 -10.82 17.79 5.86
C ALA A 199 -10.48 16.60 4.95
N ILE A 200 -9.24 16.56 4.48
CA ILE A 200 -8.73 15.52 3.59
C ILE A 200 -7.41 14.99 4.16
N LEU A 201 -7.41 13.70 4.49
CA LEU A 201 -6.22 12.94 4.91
C LEU A 201 -5.40 12.55 3.66
N MET A 202 -4.13 12.95 3.63
CA MET A 202 -3.23 12.77 2.49
C MET A 202 -2.02 11.90 2.85
N GLY A 203 -1.68 10.98 1.96
CA GLY A 203 -0.50 10.10 2.10
C GLY A 203 0.82 10.75 1.68
N THR A 204 0.91 12.08 1.63
CA THR A 204 2.11 12.80 1.19
C THR A 204 3.21 12.73 2.26
N ARG A 205 4.44 12.41 1.84
CA ARG A 205 5.65 12.47 2.67
C ARG A 205 6.46 13.72 2.37
N ALA A 206 7.30 14.16 3.29
CA ALA A 206 8.16 15.32 3.09
C ALA A 206 9.12 15.13 1.90
N SER A 207 9.62 13.91 1.70
CA SER A 207 10.49 13.54 0.57
C SER A 207 9.79 13.60 -0.80
N ASP A 208 8.45 13.65 -0.83
CA ASP A 208 7.71 13.79 -2.08
C ASP A 208 7.77 15.22 -2.64
N LEU A 209 8.10 16.20 -1.79
CA LEU A 209 8.04 17.63 -2.06
C LEU A 209 9.40 18.19 -2.51
N PRO A 210 9.41 19.33 -3.22
CA PRO A 210 10.64 20.08 -3.44
C PRO A 210 11.31 20.46 -2.10
N LYS A 211 12.65 20.42 -2.03
CA LYS A 211 13.43 20.63 -0.79
C LYS A 211 13.15 21.94 -0.04
N HIS A 212 12.62 22.95 -0.71
CA HIS A 212 12.29 24.26 -0.12
C HIS A 212 10.85 24.35 0.40
N VAL A 213 10.01 23.35 0.12
CA VAL A 213 8.61 23.33 0.55
C VAL A 213 8.53 22.65 1.92
N VAL A 214 8.01 23.37 2.90
CA VAL A 214 7.71 22.85 4.23
C VAL A 214 6.19 22.77 4.36
N LEU A 215 5.68 21.57 4.65
CA LEU A 215 4.27 21.36 5.00
C LEU A 215 4.13 21.19 6.50
N ASN A 216 3.00 21.65 7.03
CA ASN A 216 2.55 21.30 8.37
C ASN A 216 1.65 20.06 8.31
N GLU A 217 1.58 19.31 9.41
CA GLU A 217 0.71 18.12 9.52
C GLU A 217 -0.77 18.49 9.33
N PHE A 218 -1.19 19.66 9.81
CA PHE A 218 -2.49 20.27 9.53
C PHE A 218 -2.26 21.59 8.79
N GLN A 219 -2.74 21.69 7.56
CA GLN A 219 -2.54 22.87 6.74
C GLN A 219 -3.72 23.09 5.80
N MET A 220 -4.31 24.29 5.84
CA MET A 220 -5.31 24.66 4.83
C MET A 220 -4.71 24.58 3.42
N THR A 221 -5.51 24.23 2.43
CA THR A 221 -5.12 24.42 1.02
C THR A 221 -4.73 25.86 0.75
N ASP A 222 -3.80 26.07 -0.19
CA ASP A 222 -3.24 27.38 -0.49
C ASP A 222 -4.31 28.35 -1.05
N GLU A 223 -3.99 29.65 -1.09
CA GLU A 223 -4.90 30.66 -1.61
C GLU A 223 -5.30 30.36 -3.07
N GLY A 224 -6.57 30.63 -3.40
CA GLY A 224 -7.13 30.36 -4.71
C GLY A 224 -7.54 28.89 -4.93
N TRP A 225 -7.23 27.96 -4.01
CA TRP A 225 -7.76 26.60 -4.03
C TRP A 225 -9.08 26.47 -3.26
N PRO A 226 -9.97 25.50 -3.62
CA PRO A 226 -11.10 25.14 -2.78
C PRO A 226 -10.63 24.80 -1.36
N GLN A 227 -11.13 25.55 -0.38
CA GLN A 227 -10.61 25.48 1.00
C GLN A 227 -10.97 24.17 1.69
N PHE A 228 -9.95 23.36 1.99
CA PHE A 228 -9.99 22.14 2.80
C PHE A 228 -8.82 22.11 3.79
N MET A 229 -9.04 21.56 4.99
CA MET A 229 -7.95 21.20 5.88
C MET A 229 -7.23 19.98 5.31
N ARG A 230 -5.96 20.13 4.90
CA ARG A 230 -5.11 19.00 4.55
C ARG A 230 -4.49 18.45 5.82
N ILE A 231 -4.58 17.14 5.99
CA ILE A 231 -4.01 16.43 7.12
C ILE A 231 -3.01 15.42 6.56
N SER A 232 -1.74 15.49 6.96
CA SER A 232 -0.66 14.65 6.39
C SER A 232 -0.01 13.76 7.46
N PRO A 233 -0.66 12.67 7.92
CA PRO A 233 -0.14 11.86 9.03
C PRO A 233 1.16 11.13 8.69
N LEU A 234 1.44 10.90 7.41
CA LEU A 234 2.65 10.22 6.94
C LEU A 234 3.79 11.18 6.59
N LEU A 235 3.67 12.47 6.90
CA LEU A 235 4.60 13.50 6.42
C LEU A 235 6.07 13.20 6.77
N LYS A 236 6.31 12.60 7.95
CA LYS A 236 7.66 12.28 8.46
C LYS A 236 8.14 10.87 8.10
N TRP A 237 7.36 10.10 7.35
CA TRP A 237 7.69 8.71 7.03
C TRP A 237 8.69 8.62 5.87
N SER A 238 9.65 7.71 5.99
CA SER A 238 10.58 7.33 4.93
C SER A 238 9.98 6.28 3.99
N TYR A 239 10.63 6.03 2.86
CA TYR A 239 10.24 4.94 1.95
C TYR A 239 10.30 3.57 2.62
N SER A 240 11.36 3.31 3.38
CA SER A 240 11.56 2.05 4.10
C SER A 240 10.49 1.82 5.17
N GLN A 241 10.08 2.87 5.87
CA GLN A 241 9.03 2.80 6.89
C GLN A 241 7.65 2.46 6.29
N ILE A 242 7.32 3.01 5.12
CA ILE A 242 6.08 2.65 4.41
C ILE A 242 6.05 1.15 4.09
N TRP A 243 7.14 0.62 3.55
CA TRP A 243 7.20 -0.80 3.21
C TRP A 243 7.27 -1.72 4.43
N ALA A 244 7.99 -1.33 5.48
CA ALA A 244 8.00 -2.06 6.74
C ALA A 244 6.58 -2.17 7.30
N PHE A 245 5.85 -1.05 7.41
CA PHE A 245 4.46 -1.04 7.86
C PHE A 245 3.56 -1.94 7.01
N ILE A 246 3.61 -1.80 5.69
CA ILE A 246 2.79 -2.58 4.76
C ILE A 246 3.05 -4.07 4.94
N ARG A 247 4.32 -4.48 5.04
CA ARG A 247 4.69 -5.90 5.12
C ARG A 247 4.39 -6.49 6.49
N ASP A 248 4.74 -5.79 7.57
CA ASP A 248 4.56 -6.26 8.95
C ASP A 248 3.08 -6.38 9.32
N ASN A 249 2.20 -5.56 8.73
CA ASN A 249 0.75 -5.62 8.91
C ASN A 249 0.03 -6.39 7.77
N HIS A 250 0.77 -7.05 6.88
CA HIS A 250 0.24 -7.80 5.73
C HIS A 250 -0.79 -7.01 4.90
N VAL A 251 -0.58 -5.70 4.74
CA VAL A 251 -1.49 -4.83 3.99
C VAL A 251 -1.36 -5.14 2.49
N LEU A 252 -2.48 -5.46 1.84
CA LEU A 252 -2.50 -5.65 0.39
C LEU A 252 -2.18 -4.34 -0.34
N TYR A 253 -1.38 -4.43 -1.40
CA TYR A 253 -0.97 -3.29 -2.22
C TYR A 253 -1.03 -3.62 -3.73
N CYS A 254 -0.94 -2.60 -4.57
CA CYS A 254 -1.01 -2.77 -6.03
C CYS A 254 0.13 -3.67 -6.56
N SER A 255 -0.21 -4.70 -7.35
CA SER A 255 0.74 -5.68 -7.87
C SER A 255 1.83 -5.12 -8.79
N LEU A 256 1.71 -3.88 -9.25
CA LEU A 256 2.82 -3.19 -9.95
C LEU A 256 4.05 -3.05 -9.06
N TYR A 257 3.88 -2.89 -7.75
CA TYR A 257 5.01 -2.82 -6.83
C TYR A 257 5.79 -4.14 -6.77
N ASP A 258 5.14 -5.30 -6.95
CA ASP A 258 5.84 -6.59 -7.08
C ASP A 258 6.59 -6.75 -8.41
N ARG A 259 6.30 -5.88 -9.38
CA ARG A 259 6.94 -5.82 -10.71
C ARG A 259 7.97 -4.68 -10.81
N GLY A 260 8.50 -4.24 -9.67
CA GLY A 260 9.58 -3.26 -9.57
C GLY A 260 9.19 -1.82 -9.83
N TYR A 261 7.90 -1.48 -9.93
CA TYR A 261 7.47 -0.09 -9.93
C TYR A 261 7.64 0.47 -8.52
N THR A 262 8.45 1.51 -8.32
CA THR A 262 8.69 2.10 -6.97
C THR A 262 7.90 3.38 -6.73
N SER A 263 7.49 4.05 -7.80
CA SER A 263 6.60 5.22 -7.83
C SER A 263 5.67 5.06 -9.03
N ILE A 264 4.35 5.19 -8.81
CA ILE A 264 3.34 4.99 -9.86
C ILE A 264 2.69 6.33 -10.19
N GLY A 265 2.72 6.72 -11.46
CA GLY A 265 1.85 7.77 -11.99
C GLY A 265 1.10 7.24 -13.21
N SER A 266 1.22 7.87 -14.38
CA SER A 266 0.50 7.42 -15.57
C SER A 266 1.27 6.37 -16.36
N THR A 267 0.56 5.63 -17.21
CA THR A 267 1.13 4.64 -18.15
C THR A 267 2.11 5.27 -19.14
N LYS A 268 2.00 6.57 -19.40
CA LYS A 268 2.87 7.31 -20.32
C LYS A 268 4.23 7.67 -19.73
N ASN A 269 4.35 7.76 -18.40
CA ASN A 269 5.55 8.26 -17.74
C ASN A 269 6.07 7.39 -16.59
N THR A 270 5.65 6.12 -16.54
CA THR A 270 6.10 5.19 -15.50
C THR A 270 6.60 3.88 -16.10
N ALA A 271 7.81 3.49 -15.71
CA ALA A 271 8.42 2.19 -15.96
C ALA A 271 8.89 1.56 -14.63
N PRO A 272 9.17 0.25 -14.60
CA PRO A 272 9.87 -0.38 -13.48
C PRO A 272 11.19 0.34 -13.16
N ASN A 273 11.57 0.37 -11.89
CA ASN A 273 12.80 1.02 -11.47
C ASN A 273 14.01 0.23 -12.00
N PRO A 274 14.91 0.84 -12.80
CA PRO A 274 16.02 0.13 -13.40
C PRO A 274 16.99 -0.48 -12.38
N LEU A 275 17.04 0.06 -11.14
CA LEU A 275 17.88 -0.47 -10.07
C LEU A 275 17.36 -1.79 -9.46
N LEU A 276 16.11 -2.14 -9.75
CA LEU A 276 15.50 -3.40 -9.30
C LEU A 276 15.62 -4.51 -10.35
N LYS A 277 16.23 -4.24 -11.50
CA LYS A 277 16.40 -5.22 -12.58
C LYS A 277 17.28 -6.39 -12.11
N PHE A 278 16.82 -7.60 -12.36
CA PHE A 278 17.52 -8.84 -12.07
C PHE A 278 17.33 -9.83 -13.22
N VAL A 279 18.31 -10.72 -13.43
CA VAL A 279 18.24 -11.77 -14.45
C VAL A 279 18.27 -13.14 -13.76
N LEU A 280 17.21 -13.93 -13.95
CA LEU A 280 17.09 -15.30 -13.45
C LEU A 280 18.15 -16.21 -14.09
N ARG A 281 18.38 -17.39 -13.50
CA ARG A 281 19.35 -18.36 -14.05
C ARG A 281 19.00 -18.85 -15.45
N ASN A 282 17.70 -18.83 -15.80
CA ASN A 282 17.20 -19.17 -17.13
C ASN A 282 17.36 -18.03 -18.17
N GLY A 283 17.94 -16.89 -17.79
CA GLY A 283 18.14 -15.72 -18.66
C GLY A 283 16.95 -14.74 -18.72
N GLU A 284 15.83 -15.05 -18.06
CA GLU A 284 14.66 -14.18 -18.01
C GLU A 284 14.94 -12.94 -17.15
N THR A 285 14.63 -11.77 -17.68
CA THR A 285 14.74 -10.51 -16.94
C THR A 285 13.46 -10.29 -16.12
N PHE A 286 13.63 -10.02 -14.83
CA PHE A 286 12.56 -9.53 -13.97
C PHE A 286 13.00 -8.31 -13.17
N TYR A 287 12.05 -7.67 -12.50
CA TYR A 287 12.35 -6.59 -11.57
C TYR A 287 11.92 -7.03 -10.17
N MET A 288 12.85 -6.92 -9.22
CA MET A 288 12.57 -7.18 -7.80
C MET A 288 11.44 -6.27 -7.30
N PRO A 289 10.64 -6.71 -6.32
CA PRO A 289 9.60 -5.88 -5.72
C PRO A 289 10.14 -4.56 -5.18
N ALA A 290 9.26 -3.56 -5.14
CA ALA A 290 9.58 -2.19 -4.74
C ALA A 290 10.24 -2.10 -3.36
N PHE A 291 9.80 -2.91 -2.39
CA PHE A 291 10.38 -2.96 -1.05
C PHE A 291 11.86 -3.41 -1.02
N MET A 292 12.40 -3.92 -2.12
CA MET A 292 13.82 -4.27 -2.26
C MET A 292 14.69 -3.06 -2.66
N LEU A 293 14.11 -1.90 -2.93
CA LEU A 293 14.87 -0.67 -3.20
C LEU A 293 15.50 -0.16 -1.91
N THR A 294 16.83 -0.14 -1.86
CA THR A 294 17.60 0.21 -0.66
C THR A 294 17.86 1.70 -0.49
N ASN A 295 17.89 2.47 -1.59
CA ASN A 295 18.09 3.92 -1.56
C ASN A 295 16.81 4.64 -2.02
N GLU A 296 16.17 5.35 -1.10
CA GLU A 296 14.92 6.05 -1.33
C GLU A 296 15.03 7.27 -2.26
N ASP A 297 16.21 7.89 -2.39
CA ASP A 297 16.45 8.96 -3.37
C ASP A 297 16.20 8.49 -4.82
N HIS A 298 16.21 7.16 -5.02
CA HIS A 298 15.97 6.53 -6.31
C HIS A 298 14.52 6.08 -6.51
N GLU A 299 13.60 6.37 -5.58
CA GLU A 299 12.19 5.96 -5.66
C GLU A 299 11.54 6.35 -7.00
N ARG A 300 11.91 7.50 -7.56
CA ARG A 300 11.34 8.04 -8.80
C ARG A 300 12.20 7.77 -10.05
N LYS A 301 13.25 6.93 -10.00
CA LYS A 301 14.09 6.62 -11.18
C LYS A 301 13.36 5.91 -12.32
N GLY A 302 12.20 5.31 -12.06
CA GLY A 302 11.31 4.76 -13.09
C GLY A 302 10.35 5.78 -13.72
N ARG A 303 10.43 7.06 -13.34
CA ARG A 303 9.57 8.13 -13.87
C ARG A 303 10.31 8.85 -15.00
N THR A 304 9.69 8.98 -16.17
CA THR A 304 10.18 9.93 -17.18
C THR A 304 9.69 11.33 -16.82
N GLN A 305 10.58 12.33 -16.95
CA GLN A 305 10.19 13.74 -16.81
C GLN A 305 9.26 14.15 -17.94
#